data_AF-A0A832IJ90-F1
#
_entry.id   AF-A0A832IJ90-F1
#
_cell.length_a   1.000
_cell.length_b   1.000
_cell.length_c   1.000
_cell.angle_alpha   90.00
_cell.angle_beta   90.00
_cell.angle_gamma   90.00
#
_symmetry.space_group_name_H-M   'P 1'
#
loop_
_entity.id
_entity.type
_entity.pdbx_description
1 polymer ?
#
loop_
_entity_poly.entity_id
_entity_poly.type
_entity_poly.pdbx_seq_one_letter_code
_entity_poly.pdbx_strand_id
1 'polypeptide(L)'
;MGFLYISFGLYLLGIVLSIRKELSYWTSFAAAISSLVAGILALTKEFSSPQFPIMPGLSIGIGLDKTSGVFLVVASLSFIMLALYSVDFGKLFSGKMAAWFNLSLFGMTLVISARDSVDFLIGWEVMTIGLFLQ
;
A
#
# COMPACT_ATOMS: atom_id res chain seq x y z
N MET A 1 6.96 -9.63 -7.99
CA MET A 1 5.63 -10.29 -7.82
C MET A 1 5.36 -10.58 -6.35
N GLY A 2 6.13 -11.47 -5.70
CA GLY A 2 5.99 -11.72 -4.26
C GLY A 2 6.10 -10.46 -3.39
N PHE A 3 6.96 -9.51 -3.76
CA PHE A 3 7.15 -8.25 -3.03
C PHE A 3 5.90 -7.36 -2.92
N LEU A 4 4.99 -7.38 -3.90
CA LEU A 4 3.75 -6.61 -3.82
C LEU A 4 2.84 -7.22 -2.73
N TYR A 5 2.64 -8.54 -2.75
CA TYR A 5 1.87 -9.23 -1.73
C TYR A 5 2.52 -9.15 -0.34
N ILE A 6 3.85 -9.19 -0.27
CA ILE A 6 4.59 -8.95 0.97
C ILE A 6 4.30 -7.54 1.48
N SER A 7 4.30 -6.51 0.61
CA SER A 7 3.98 -5.15 1.02
C SER A 7 2.56 -5.05 1.58
N PHE A 8 1.58 -5.68 0.94
CA PHE A 8 0.21 -5.75 1.47
C PHE A 8 0.14 -6.42 2.83
N GLY A 9 0.78 -7.58 2.99
CA GLY A 9 0.84 -8.28 4.27
C GLY A 9 1.49 -7.43 5.36
N LEU A 10 2.56 -6.71 5.04
CA LEU A 10 3.27 -5.84 5.99
C LEU A 10 2.45 -4.60 6.38
N TYR A 11 1.73 -3.96 5.45
CA TYR A 11 0.83 -2.86 5.80
C TYR A 11 -0.31 -3.33 6.70
N LEU A 12 -0.95 -4.46 6.38
CA LEU A 12 -2.01 -5.04 7.22
C LEU A 12 -1.49 -5.43 8.61
N LEU A 13 -0.28 -6.00 8.66
CA LEU A 13 0.39 -6.31 9.93
C LEU A 13 0.70 -5.04 10.73
N GLY A 14 1.07 -3.95 10.06
CA GLY A 14 1.25 -2.64 10.68
C GLY A 14 -0.04 -2.07 11.30
N ILE A 15 -1.19 -2.31 10.69
CA ILE A 15 -2.51 -1.96 11.26
C ILE A 15 -2.74 -2.73 12.57
N VAL A 16 -2.49 -4.05 12.57
CA VAL A 16 -2.66 -4.90 13.77
C VAL A 16 -1.70 -4.50 14.89
N LEU A 17 -0.46 -4.15 14.54
CA LEU A 17 0.58 -3.74 15.49
C LEU A 17 0.48 -2.28 15.95
N SER A 18 -0.59 -1.55 15.59
CA SER A 18 -0.81 -0.14 15.95
C SER A 18 -0.80 0.15 17.46
N ILE A 19 -1.04 -0.88 18.30
CA ILE A 19 -0.88 -0.80 19.76
C ILE A 19 0.56 -0.41 20.14
N ARG A 20 1.55 -0.93 19.40
CA ARG A 20 2.96 -0.57 19.51
C ARG A 20 3.35 0.30 18.32
N LYS A 21 3.07 1.60 18.45
CA LYS A 21 3.28 2.64 17.43
C LYS A 21 4.61 2.52 16.67
N GLU A 22 5.72 2.36 17.39
CA GLU A 22 7.05 2.22 16.77
C GLU A 22 7.12 1.01 15.82
N LEU A 23 6.63 -0.15 16.25
CA LEU A 23 6.61 -1.35 15.41
C LEU A 23 5.71 -1.17 14.19
N SER A 24 4.56 -0.53 14.37
CA SER A 24 3.63 -0.22 13.27
C SER A 24 4.31 0.61 12.18
N TYR A 25 5.03 1.67 12.53
CA TYR A 25 5.76 2.49 11.54
C TYR A 25 6.96 1.77 10.91
N TRP A 26 7.69 0.96 11.68
CA TRP A 26 8.76 0.12 11.12
C TRP A 26 8.22 -0.90 10.12
N THR A 27 7.04 -1.45 10.37
CA THR A 27 6.39 -2.35 9.42
C THR A 27 5.89 -1.62 8.18
N SER A 28 5.40 -0.38 8.30
CA SER A 28 5.09 0.48 7.14
C SER A 28 6.34 0.77 6.30
N PHE A 29 7.47 1.03 6.95
CA PHE A 29 8.75 1.26 6.28
C PHE A 29 9.20 0.03 5.50
N ALA A 30 9.15 -1.15 6.12
CA ALA A 30 9.45 -2.42 5.45
C ALA A 30 8.48 -2.69 4.28
N ALA A 31 7.20 -2.39 4.46
CA ALA A 31 6.18 -2.49 3.41
C ALA A 31 6.53 -1.58 2.22
N ALA A 32 6.88 -0.32 2.50
CA ALA A 32 7.24 0.66 1.47
C ALA A 32 8.53 0.27 0.71
N ILE A 33 9.53 -0.31 1.38
CA ILE A 33 10.70 -0.89 0.69
C ILE A 33 10.28 -2.04 -0.22
N SER A 34 9.40 -2.92 0.25
CA SER A 34 8.90 -4.03 -0.54
C SER A 34 8.10 -3.53 -1.77
N SER A 35 7.27 -2.50 -1.60
CA SER A 35 6.57 -1.82 -2.69
C SER A 35 7.52 -1.16 -3.69
N LEU A 36 8.60 -0.54 -3.21
CA LEU A 36 9.64 0.04 -4.06
C LEU A 36 10.30 -1.04 -4.93
N VAL A 37 10.68 -2.16 -4.33
CA VAL A 37 11.26 -3.30 -5.07
C VAL A 37 10.25 -3.86 -6.07
N ALA A 38 8.97 -3.97 -5.69
CA ALA A 38 7.91 -4.38 -6.62
C ALA A 38 7.77 -3.43 -7.81
N GLY A 39 7.82 -2.12 -7.58
CA GLY A 39 7.76 -1.08 -8.61
C GLY A 39 8.95 -1.14 -9.57
N ILE A 40 10.18 -1.26 -9.05
CA ILE A 40 11.39 -1.41 -9.87
C ILE A 40 11.31 -2.68 -10.73
N LEU A 41 10.87 -3.80 -10.16
CA LEU A 41 10.71 -5.04 -10.91
C LEU A 41 9.65 -4.91 -12.01
N ALA A 42 8.55 -4.18 -11.77
CA ALA A 42 7.51 -3.94 -12.76
C ALA A 42 8.00 -3.19 -14.01
N LEU A 43 9.05 -2.35 -13.87
CA LEU A 43 9.68 -1.67 -15.02
C LEU A 43 10.35 -2.65 -16.00
N THR A 44 10.80 -3.80 -15.50
CA THR A 44 11.47 -4.83 -16.31
C THR A 44 10.53 -5.96 -16.71
N LYS A 45 9.60 -6.35 -15.84
CA LYS A 45 8.67 -7.45 -16.05
C LYS A 45 7.29 -7.09 -15.52
N GLU A 46 6.33 -7.05 -16.43
CA GLU A 46 4.93 -6.81 -16.09
C GLU A 46 4.34 -7.96 -15.26
N PHE A 47 3.40 -7.60 -14.40
CA PHE A 47 2.68 -8.51 -13.52
C PHE A 47 1.19 -8.42 -13.75
N SER A 48 0.56 -9.58 -13.78
CA SER A 48 -0.88 -9.71 -13.64
C SER A 48 -1.19 -10.86 -12.71
N SER A 49 -2.02 -10.60 -11.71
CA SER A 49 -2.78 -11.66 -11.07
C SER A 49 -3.90 -12.15 -11.99
N PRO A 50 -4.41 -13.38 -11.79
CA PRO A 50 -5.63 -13.83 -12.43
C PRO A 50 -6.78 -12.88 -12.09
N GLN A 51 -7.58 -12.53 -13.08
CA GLN A 51 -8.80 -11.76 -12.86
C GLN A 51 -9.90 -12.67 -12.34
N PHE A 52 -10.57 -12.25 -11.27
CA PHE A 52 -11.73 -12.91 -10.70
C PHE A 52 -13.00 -12.18 -11.13
N PRO A 53 -13.86 -12.79 -11.94
CA PRO A 53 -15.13 -12.18 -12.34
C PRO A 53 -16.09 -12.15 -11.14
N ILE A 54 -16.58 -10.96 -10.79
CA ILE A 54 -17.66 -10.82 -9.79
C ILE A 54 -19.02 -10.80 -10.48
N MET A 55 -19.11 -10.08 -11.60
CA MET A 55 -20.33 -9.87 -12.37
C MET A 55 -20.01 -9.83 -13.86
N PRO A 56 -21.00 -9.99 -14.75
CA PRO A 56 -20.79 -9.82 -16.19
C PRO A 56 -20.21 -8.43 -16.50
N GLY A 57 -19.00 -8.40 -17.06
CA GLY A 57 -18.27 -7.15 -17.35
C GLY A 57 -17.51 -6.54 -16.17
N LEU A 58 -17.46 -7.21 -15.00
CA LEU A 58 -16.80 -6.74 -13.80
C LEU A 58 -15.81 -7.79 -13.27
N SER A 59 -14.52 -7.49 -13.34
CA SER A 59 -13.45 -8.31 -12.77
C SER A 59 -12.68 -7.57 -11.69
N ILE A 60 -12.11 -8.36 -10.78
CA ILE A 60 -11.10 -7.92 -9.81
C ILE A 60 -9.77 -8.54 -10.19
N GLY A 61 -8.74 -7.72 -10.26
CA GLY A 61 -7.38 -8.14 -10.55
C GLY A 61 -6.37 -7.09 -10.12
N ILE A 62 -5.32 -7.55 -9.47
CA ILE A 62 -4.14 -6.73 -9.17
C ILE A 62 -3.11 -6.94 -10.27
N GLY A 63 -2.45 -5.87 -10.69
CA GLY A 63 -1.42 -5.92 -11.72
C GLY A 63 -0.46 -4.73 -11.61
N LEU A 64 0.72 -4.92 -12.19
CA LEU A 64 1.70 -3.86 -12.36
C LEU A 64 2.20 -3.90 -13.80
N ASP A 65 1.86 -2.87 -14.56
CA ASP A 65 2.51 -2.54 -15.81
C ASP A 65 3.69 -1.58 -15.57
N LYS A 66 4.34 -1.14 -16.64
CA LYS A 66 5.47 -0.20 -16.53
C LYS A 66 5.04 1.15 -15.96
N THR A 67 3.83 1.61 -16.29
CA THR A 67 3.30 2.92 -15.87
C THR A 67 3.01 2.94 -14.37
N SER A 68 2.21 1.99 -13.89
CA SER A 68 1.97 1.75 -12.46
C SER A 68 3.26 1.46 -11.71
N GLY A 69 4.22 0.77 -12.33
CA GLY A 69 5.57 0.59 -11.78
C GLY A 69 6.29 1.90 -11.46
N VAL A 70 6.28 2.87 -12.39
CA VAL A 70 6.86 4.22 -12.16
C VAL A 70 6.15 4.93 -11.01
N PHE A 71 4.82 4.94 -11.00
CA PHE A 71 4.04 5.56 -9.92
C PHE A 71 4.31 4.90 -8.57
N LEU A 72 4.42 3.58 -8.54
CA LEU A 72 4.70 2.83 -7.33
C LEU A 72 6.09 3.16 -6.79
N VAL A 73 7.10 3.33 -7.65
CA VAL A 73 8.44 3.77 -7.23
C VAL A 73 8.39 5.14 -6.57
N VAL A 74 7.77 6.12 -7.23
CA VAL A 74 7.70 7.50 -6.71
C VAL A 74 6.93 7.52 -5.38
N ALA A 75 5.76 6.87 -5.33
CA ALA A 75 4.96 6.78 -4.11
C ALA A 75 5.72 6.08 -2.98
N SER A 76 6.40 4.96 -3.27
CA SER A 76 7.15 4.21 -2.25
C SER A 76 8.29 5.01 -1.67
N LEU A 77 8.98 5.85 -2.46
CA LEU A 77 10.00 6.76 -1.93
C LEU A 77 9.39 7.77 -0.93
N SER A 78 8.23 8.34 -1.26
CA SER A 78 7.50 9.20 -0.33
C SER A 78 7.07 8.44 0.93
N PHE A 79 6.57 7.21 0.79
CA PHE A 79 6.13 6.38 1.91
C PHE A 79 7.27 6.00 2.84
N ILE A 80 8.45 5.72 2.30
CA ILE A 80 9.66 5.45 3.07
C ILE A 80 9.99 6.67 3.96
N MET A 81 9.99 7.87 3.39
CA MET A 81 10.29 9.09 4.14
C MET A 81 9.23 9.38 5.20
N LEU A 82 7.95 9.23 4.85
CA LEU A 82 6.83 9.39 5.79
C LEU A 82 6.89 8.38 6.94
N ALA A 83 7.20 7.11 6.65
CA ALA A 83 7.30 6.06 7.65
C ALA A 83 8.47 6.33 8.61
N LEU A 84 9.67 6.66 8.07
CA LEU A 84 10.83 7.01 8.89
C LEU A 84 10.58 8.22 9.79
N TYR A 85 9.98 9.28 9.23
CA TYR A 85 9.60 10.45 10.00
C TYR A 85 8.62 10.09 11.14
N SER A 86 7.67 9.21 10.85
CA SER A 86 6.65 8.81 11.81
C SER A 86 7.16 7.88 12.92
N VAL A 87 8.31 7.21 12.76
CA VAL A 87 8.89 6.37 13.82
C VAL A 87 9.13 7.18 15.10
N ASP A 88 9.66 8.40 14.98
CA ASP A 88 9.91 9.25 16.14
C ASP A 88 8.76 10.23 16.41
N PHE A 89 8.27 10.89 15.36
CA PHE A 89 7.21 11.90 15.51
C PHE A 89 5.85 11.28 15.89
N GLY A 90 5.55 10.09 15.38
CA GLY A 90 4.28 9.38 15.63
C GLY A 90 4.10 8.96 17.09
N LYS A 91 5.15 8.99 17.91
CA LYS A 91 5.05 8.73 19.36
C LYS A 91 4.14 9.75 20.06
N LEU A 92 4.05 10.96 19.53
CA LEU A 92 3.25 12.06 20.09
C LEU A 92 1.74 11.89 19.87
N PHE A 93 1.32 10.96 19.00
CA PHE A 93 -0.07 10.78 18.61
C PHE A 93 -0.69 9.48 19.14
N SER A 94 -2.00 9.34 18.95
CA SER A 94 -2.74 8.14 19.34
C SER A 94 -2.34 6.93 18.50
N GLY A 95 -2.43 5.72 19.05
CA GLY A 95 -2.16 4.49 18.30
C GLY A 95 -3.08 4.30 17.09
N LYS A 96 -4.29 4.87 17.12
CA LYS A 96 -5.23 4.86 15.98
C LYS A 96 -4.64 5.55 14.76
N MET A 97 -3.87 6.62 14.96
CA MET A 97 -3.20 7.34 13.86
C MET A 97 -2.22 6.42 13.11
N ALA A 98 -1.51 5.54 13.81
CA ALA A 98 -0.61 4.57 13.17
C ALA A 98 -1.37 3.51 12.36
N ALA A 99 -2.55 3.08 12.83
CA ALA A 99 -3.42 2.18 12.08
C ALA A 99 -3.92 2.85 10.79
N TRP A 100 -4.44 4.07 10.89
CA TRP A 100 -4.97 4.82 9.75
C TRP A 100 -3.89 5.22 8.75
N PHE A 101 -2.69 5.53 9.23
CA PHE A 101 -1.50 5.72 8.39
C PHE A 101 -1.17 4.47 7.56
N ASN A 102 -1.14 3.29 8.18
CA ASN A 102 -0.90 2.05 7.43
C ASN A 102 -2.03 1.77 6.43
N LEU A 103 -3.28 2.05 6.80
CA LEU A 103 -4.43 1.86 5.92
C LEU A 103 -4.38 2.80 4.71
N SER A 104 -3.98 4.06 4.89
CA SER A 104 -3.87 5.02 3.78
C SER A 104 -2.77 4.63 2.80
N LEU A 105 -1.60 4.20 3.29
CA LEU A 105 -0.52 3.69 2.44
C LEU A 105 -0.88 2.40 1.71
N PHE A 106 -1.59 1.49 2.38
CA PHE A 106 -2.13 0.28 1.77
C PHE A 106 -3.11 0.60 0.66
N GLY A 107 -4.08 1.49 0.93
CA GLY A 107 -5.07 1.94 -0.04
C GLY A 107 -4.42 2.56 -1.28
N MET A 108 -3.43 3.44 -1.11
CA MET A 108 -2.72 4.04 -2.24
C MET A 108 -1.94 2.99 -3.05
N THR A 109 -1.36 1.98 -2.40
CA THR A 109 -0.69 0.86 -3.10
C THR A 109 -1.70 0.02 -3.89
N LEU A 110 -2.93 -0.18 -3.38
CA LEU A 110 -4.02 -0.80 -4.12
C LEU A 110 -4.44 0.05 -5.33
N VAL A 111 -4.60 1.36 -5.16
CA VAL A 111 -4.93 2.29 -6.25
C VAL A 111 -3.94 2.15 -7.40
N ILE A 112 -2.64 2.15 -7.09
CA ILE A 112 -1.59 2.07 -8.11
C ILE A 112 -1.56 0.69 -8.79
N SER A 113 -1.90 -0.37 -8.07
CA SER A 113 -1.84 -1.75 -8.58
C SER A 113 -3.18 -2.30 -9.09
N ALA A 114 -4.20 -1.45 -9.19
CA ALA A 114 -5.50 -1.79 -9.74
C ALA A 114 -5.42 -2.03 -11.25
N ARG A 115 -6.04 -3.12 -11.74
CA ARG A 115 -6.21 -3.34 -13.19
C ARG A 115 -7.55 -2.86 -13.71
N ASP A 116 -8.58 -2.94 -12.88
CA ASP A 116 -9.95 -2.65 -13.25
C ASP A 116 -10.47 -1.46 -12.41
N SER A 117 -11.47 -0.75 -12.92
CA SER A 117 -12.01 0.45 -12.26
C SER A 117 -12.57 0.18 -10.86
N VAL A 118 -13.00 -1.06 -10.60
CA VAL A 118 -13.51 -1.48 -9.29
C VAL A 118 -12.39 -1.57 -8.26
N ASP A 119 -11.28 -2.21 -8.61
CA ASP A 119 -10.11 -2.28 -7.72
C ASP A 119 -9.56 -0.89 -7.42
N PHE A 120 -9.57 -0.03 -8.43
CA PHE A 120 -9.18 1.37 -8.28
C PHE A 120 -10.09 2.09 -7.27
N LEU A 121 -11.42 1.95 -7.40
CA LEU A 121 -12.38 2.55 -6.48
C LEU A 121 -12.26 1.98 -5.06
N ILE A 122 -12.07 0.67 -4.92
CA ILE A 122 -11.86 0.04 -3.61
C ILE A 122 -10.60 0.60 -2.96
N GLY A 123 -9.47 0.62 -3.68
CA GLY A 123 -8.23 1.21 -3.19
C GLY A 123 -8.39 2.68 -2.81
N TRP A 124 -9.14 3.44 -3.61
CA TRP A 124 -9.40 4.85 -3.41
C TRP A 124 -10.20 5.11 -2.14
N GLU A 125 -11.30 4.37 -1.92
CA GLU A 125 -12.10 4.46 -0.70
C GLU A 125 -11.28 4.07 0.54
N VAL A 126 -10.51 2.98 0.46
CA VAL A 126 -9.64 2.57 1.57
C VAL A 126 -8.60 3.66 1.90
N MET A 127 -7.98 4.26 0.89
CA MET A 127 -7.03 5.35 1.06
C MET A 127 -7.67 6.57 1.71
N THR A 128 -8.83 7.01 1.19
CA THR A 128 -9.51 8.22 1.65
C THR A 128 -10.09 8.08 3.06
N ILE A 129 -10.65 6.90 3.40
CA ILE A 129 -11.06 6.58 4.78
C ILE A 129 -9.86 6.64 5.73
N GLY A 130 -8.73 6.06 5.33
CA GLY A 130 -7.49 6.12 6.10
C GLY A 130 -7.03 7.55 6.34
N LEU A 131 -7.03 8.40 5.32
CA LEU A 131 -6.64 9.81 5.44
C LEU A 131 -7.61 10.64 6.27
N PHE A 132 -8.92 10.37 6.18
CA PHE A 132 -9.94 11.13 6.90
C PHE A 132 -9.93 10.88 8.41
N LEU A 133 -9.59 9.65 8.82
CA LEU A 133 -9.62 9.22 10.22
C LEU A 133 -8.27 9.35 10.95
N GLN A 134 -7.21 9.71 10.23
CA GLN A 134 -5.86 9.90 10.77
C GLN A 134 -5.77 11.19 11.59
#